data_AF-A0AAD0U3B9-F1
#
_entry.id   AF-A0AAD0U3B9-F1
#
_cell.length_a   1.000
_cell.length_b   1.000
_cell.length_c   1.000
_cell.angle_alpha   90.00
_cell.angle_beta   90.00
_cell.angle_gamma   90.00
#
_symmetry.space_group_name_H-M   'P 1'
#
loop_
_entity.id
_entity.type
_entity.pdbx_description
1 polymer ?
#
loop_
_entity_poly.entity_id
_entity_poly.type
_entity_poly.pdbx_seq_one_letter_code
_entity_poly.pdbx_strand_id
1 'polypeptide(L)'
;MNTKSVALEQLEPKLQPDDLDEAMVNALKLDVDNRAYSTINWHISPPTALKGEEAKRLLLGFIIGVLGKSGKALGCNVGVSTEDEPIEAITTESGFKLKVCSSNKENTLHPKTLEGAGEITNAHGHKPFLMMIHLQKRFHEEWESVSNELVNICDDKGSSIIYSEFSSLENVIESMGFNYSEVRSDAAKLNLTTEIFDWQGANTDIEDCYF
;
A
#
# COMPACT_ATOMS: atom_id res chain seq x y z
N MET A 1 10.82 67.68 39.63
CA MET A 1 10.46 67.16 38.29
C MET A 1 11.64 66.37 37.76
N ASN A 2 11.47 65.08 37.50
CA ASN A 2 12.34 64.31 36.61
C ASN A 2 11.58 63.06 36.17
N THR A 3 11.13 63.04 34.92
CA THR A 3 10.52 61.89 34.25
C THR A 3 11.63 61.15 33.49
N LYS A 4 11.80 59.85 33.74
CA LYS A 4 12.55 58.96 32.87
C LYS A 4 11.60 57.94 32.26
N SER A 5 11.49 58.02 30.93
CA SER A 5 10.88 57.03 30.05
C SER A 5 11.83 55.83 29.91
N VAL A 6 11.31 54.61 30.04
CA VAL A 6 12.05 53.36 29.77
C VAL A 6 11.58 52.86 28.39
N ALA A 7 12.50 52.81 27.44
CA ALA A 7 12.27 52.29 26.11
C ALA A 7 12.29 50.75 26.12
N LEU A 8 11.31 50.14 25.46
CA LEU A 8 11.35 48.75 25.02
C LEU A 8 12.39 48.63 23.89
N GLU A 9 13.51 47.95 24.14
CA GLU A 9 14.30 47.36 23.06
C GLU A 9 13.75 45.97 22.76
N GLN A 10 13.12 45.85 21.60
CA GLN A 10 12.75 44.59 20.98
C GLN A 10 14.04 43.88 20.53
N LEU A 11 14.33 42.74 21.13
CA LEU A 11 15.31 41.77 20.62
C LEU A 11 14.69 41.08 19.39
N GLU A 12 14.97 41.61 18.20
CA GLU A 12 14.80 40.84 16.96
C GLU A 12 15.94 39.81 16.88
N PRO A 13 15.63 38.51 16.72
CA PRO A 13 16.67 37.50 16.48
C PRO A 13 17.18 37.69 15.05
N LYS A 14 18.44 38.13 14.92
CA LYS A 14 19.16 38.11 13.64
C LYS A 14 19.37 36.66 13.21
N LEU A 15 18.54 36.14 12.30
CA LEU A 15 18.89 34.94 11.54
C LEU A 15 20.15 35.25 10.72
N GLN A 16 21.24 34.54 10.99
CA GLN A 16 22.43 34.60 10.17
C GLN A 16 22.25 33.74 8.91
N PRO A 17 22.70 34.18 7.72
CA PRO A 17 22.52 33.44 6.48
C PRO A 17 23.16 32.05 6.46
N ASP A 18 24.25 31.85 7.20
CA ASP A 18 25.02 30.60 7.20
C ASP A 18 24.30 29.45 7.94
N ASP A 19 23.36 29.76 8.84
CA ASP A 19 22.57 28.76 9.59
C ASP A 19 21.38 28.23 8.78
N LEU A 20 20.97 28.91 7.71
CA LEU A 20 19.85 28.51 6.86
C LEU A 20 20.18 27.26 6.04
N ASP A 21 21.41 27.16 5.53
CA ASP A 21 21.85 26.02 4.73
C ASP A 21 21.99 24.76 5.59
N GLU A 22 22.54 24.88 6.82
CA GLU A 22 22.68 23.75 7.73
C GLU A 22 21.33 23.32 8.32
N ALA A 23 20.43 24.27 8.63
CA ALA A 23 19.07 23.96 9.05
C ALA A 23 18.22 23.32 7.94
N MET A 24 18.36 23.77 6.68
CA MET A 24 17.71 23.13 5.53
C MET A 24 18.28 21.75 5.26
N VAL A 25 19.60 21.56 5.32
CA VAL A 25 20.23 20.25 5.13
C VAL A 25 19.84 19.30 6.26
N ASN A 26 19.75 19.79 7.50
CA ASN A 26 19.30 18.98 8.63
C ASN A 26 17.79 18.68 8.57
N ALA A 27 16.96 19.61 8.10
CA ALA A 27 15.54 19.37 7.85
C ALA A 27 15.32 18.37 6.71
N LEU A 28 16.10 18.46 5.63
CA LEU A 28 16.10 17.50 4.53
C LEU A 28 16.61 16.13 4.99
N LYS A 29 17.65 16.07 5.82
CA LYS A 29 18.12 14.82 6.43
C LYS A 29 17.09 14.24 7.38
N LEU A 30 16.43 15.04 8.21
CA LEU A 30 15.34 14.59 9.07
C LEU A 30 14.13 14.10 8.28
N ASP A 31 13.81 14.72 7.14
CA ASP A 31 12.71 14.30 6.26
C ASP A 31 13.07 13.00 5.51
N VAL A 32 14.34 12.83 5.13
CA VAL A 32 14.88 11.60 4.54
C VAL A 32 14.98 10.47 5.58
N ASP A 33 15.37 10.79 6.82
CA ASP A 33 15.45 9.84 7.94
C ASP A 33 14.06 9.52 8.53
N ASN A 34 13.07 10.42 8.45
CA ASN A 34 11.67 10.11 8.79
C ASN A 34 10.96 9.31 7.68
N ARG A 35 11.40 9.44 6.42
CA ARG A 35 11.05 8.47 5.35
C ARG A 35 11.73 7.12 5.55
N ALA A 36 12.69 7.02 6.47
CA ALA A 36 13.21 5.73 6.88
C ALA A 36 12.13 5.01 7.71
N TYR A 37 11.50 4.04 7.06
CA TYR A 37 10.56 3.05 7.62
C TYR A 37 9.10 3.51 7.81
N SER A 38 8.50 4.09 6.76
CA SER A 38 7.04 4.04 6.63
C SER A 38 6.59 2.58 6.48
N THR A 39 5.59 2.18 7.27
CA THR A 39 5.04 0.83 7.30
C THR A 39 3.54 0.84 7.10
N ILE A 40 3.04 -0.14 6.34
CA ILE A 40 1.62 -0.46 6.24
C ILE A 40 1.40 -1.80 6.92
N ASN A 41 0.49 -1.84 7.88
CA ASN A 41 0.08 -3.08 8.53
C ASN A 41 -1.16 -3.61 7.84
N TRP A 42 -1.23 -4.93 7.71
CA TRP A 42 -2.41 -5.61 7.18
C TRP A 42 -2.87 -6.70 8.14
N HIS A 43 -4.17 -6.91 8.17
CA HIS A 43 -4.82 -7.95 8.94
C HIS A 43 -5.93 -8.58 8.11
N ILE A 44 -5.90 -9.90 7.99
CA ILE A 44 -6.98 -10.69 7.41
C ILE A 44 -7.72 -11.37 8.57
N SER A 45 -9.02 -11.14 8.64
CA SER A 45 -9.91 -11.84 9.58
C SER A 45 -11.19 -12.26 8.87
N PRO A 46 -11.57 -13.55 8.94
CA PRO A 46 -12.79 -13.98 8.30
C PRO A 46 -14.02 -13.34 8.97
N PRO A 47 -15.01 -12.91 8.19
CA PRO A 47 -16.27 -12.41 8.74
C PRO A 47 -16.98 -13.45 9.61
N THR A 48 -17.52 -13.00 10.75
CA THR A 48 -18.20 -13.89 11.72
C THR A 48 -19.46 -14.56 11.16
N ALA A 49 -20.03 -14.01 10.08
CA ALA A 49 -21.16 -14.59 9.36
C ALA A 49 -20.78 -15.87 8.59
N LEU A 50 -19.51 -16.01 8.18
CA LEU A 50 -19.00 -17.16 7.43
C LEU A 50 -18.55 -18.26 8.40
N LYS A 51 -19.53 -19.05 8.85
CA LYS A 51 -19.31 -20.20 9.75
C LYS A 51 -19.32 -21.50 8.96
N GLY A 52 -18.43 -22.43 9.33
CA GLY A 52 -18.36 -23.78 8.75
C GLY A 52 -17.12 -24.02 7.90
N GLU A 53 -16.68 -25.28 7.85
CA GLU A 53 -15.45 -25.69 7.15
C GLU A 53 -15.51 -25.45 5.64
N GLU A 54 -16.68 -25.61 5.02
CA GLU A 54 -16.86 -25.39 3.58
C GLU A 54 -16.72 -23.91 3.21
N ALA A 55 -17.41 -23.02 3.92
CA ALA A 55 -17.30 -21.57 3.72
C ALA A 55 -15.87 -21.08 3.93
N LYS A 56 -15.16 -21.61 4.92
CA LYS A 56 -13.74 -21.30 5.15
C LYS A 56 -12.84 -21.78 4.02
N ARG A 57 -13.06 -22.98 3.47
CA ARG A 57 -12.29 -23.48 2.32
C ARG A 57 -12.53 -22.63 1.07
N LEU A 58 -13.78 -22.24 0.82
CA LEU A 58 -14.13 -21.33 -0.28
C LEU A 58 -13.43 -19.97 -0.11
N LEU A 59 -13.46 -19.40 1.10
CA LEU A 59 -12.81 -18.13 1.38
C LEU A 59 -11.28 -18.21 1.26
N LEU A 60 -10.66 -19.30 1.73
CA LEU A 60 -9.23 -19.54 1.53
C LEU A 60 -8.87 -19.62 0.03
N GLY A 61 -9.66 -20.38 -0.73
CA GLY A 61 -9.49 -20.50 -2.18
C GLY A 61 -9.67 -19.16 -2.90
N PHE A 62 -10.62 -18.33 -2.44
CA PHE A 62 -10.80 -16.97 -2.91
C PHE A 62 -9.56 -16.10 -2.63
N ILE A 63 -9.07 -16.07 -1.39
CA ILE A 63 -7.88 -15.27 -1.00
C ILE A 63 -6.67 -15.68 -1.83
N ILE A 64 -6.34 -16.97 -1.86
CA ILE A 64 -5.19 -17.48 -2.62
C ILE A 64 -5.39 -17.22 -4.12
N GLY A 65 -6.61 -17.39 -4.63
CA GLY A 65 -6.93 -17.15 -6.04
C GLY A 65 -6.77 -15.69 -6.45
N VAL A 66 -7.21 -14.74 -5.63
CA VAL A 66 -7.04 -13.30 -5.88
C VAL A 66 -5.58 -12.90 -5.77
N LEU A 67 -4.88 -13.31 -4.71
CA LEU A 67 -3.45 -13.01 -4.54
C LEU A 67 -2.62 -13.62 -5.68
N GLY A 68 -2.90 -14.86 -6.08
CA GLY A 68 -2.19 -15.50 -7.18
C GLY A 68 -2.43 -14.83 -8.54
N LYS A 69 -3.67 -14.42 -8.84
CA LYS A 69 -3.97 -13.64 -10.05
C LYS A 69 -3.27 -12.29 -10.04
N SER A 70 -3.27 -11.61 -8.89
CA SER A 70 -2.62 -10.30 -8.72
C SER A 70 -1.11 -10.42 -8.89
N GLY A 71 -0.49 -11.40 -8.23
CA GLY A 71 0.95 -11.64 -8.32
C GLY A 71 1.37 -11.91 -9.76
N LYS A 72 0.62 -12.75 -10.49
CA LYS A 72 0.88 -13.01 -11.92
C LYS A 72 0.77 -11.75 -12.77
N ALA A 73 -0.24 -10.90 -12.55
CA ALA A 73 -0.42 -9.65 -13.28
C ALA A 73 0.71 -8.64 -13.02
N LEU A 74 1.27 -8.65 -11.80
CA LEU A 74 2.38 -7.79 -11.39
C LEU A 74 3.78 -8.38 -11.65
N GLY A 75 3.86 -9.55 -12.29
CA GLY A 75 5.12 -10.26 -12.57
C GLY A 75 5.82 -10.79 -11.31
N CYS A 76 5.09 -11.05 -10.22
CA CYS A 76 5.61 -11.66 -9.01
C CYS A 76 5.60 -13.19 -9.11
N ASN A 77 6.49 -13.84 -8.37
CA ASN A 77 6.49 -15.29 -8.24
C ASN A 77 5.36 -15.70 -7.29
N VAL A 78 4.45 -16.54 -7.78
CA VAL A 78 3.36 -17.10 -6.98
C VAL A 78 3.64 -18.59 -6.81
N GLY A 79 3.70 -19.04 -5.55
CA GLY A 79 3.97 -20.44 -5.24
C GLY A 79 2.82 -21.35 -5.63
N VAL A 80 3.15 -22.50 -6.23
CA VAL A 80 2.23 -23.61 -6.45
C VAL A 80 2.35 -24.55 -5.26
N SER A 81 1.24 -24.89 -4.60
CA SER A 81 1.22 -25.83 -3.48
C SER A 81 1.49 -27.25 -3.94
N THR A 82 2.37 -27.96 -3.25
CA THR A 82 2.29 -29.42 -3.06
C THR A 82 1.63 -29.71 -1.71
N GLU A 83 1.03 -30.88 -1.54
CA GLU A 83 0.03 -31.18 -0.49
C GLU A 83 0.54 -31.08 0.96
N ASP A 84 1.85 -30.95 1.20
CA ASP A 84 2.45 -30.95 2.55
C ASP A 84 3.35 -29.73 2.86
N GLU A 85 3.45 -28.73 1.97
CA GLU A 85 4.33 -27.56 2.17
C GLU A 85 3.57 -26.23 2.34
N PRO A 86 4.13 -25.27 3.10
CA PRO A 86 3.52 -23.93 3.25
C PRO A 86 3.37 -23.25 1.88
N ILE A 87 2.17 -22.79 1.57
CA ILE A 87 1.88 -22.16 0.28
C ILE A 87 2.44 -20.75 0.29
N GLU A 88 3.41 -20.44 -0.58
CA GLU A 88 3.85 -19.05 -0.80
C GLU A 88 2.81 -18.31 -1.64
N ALA A 89 1.81 -17.72 -0.98
CA ALA A 89 0.73 -16.99 -1.62
C ALA A 89 1.19 -15.69 -2.30
N ILE A 90 2.25 -15.06 -1.78
CA ILE A 90 2.93 -13.92 -2.42
C ILE A 90 4.44 -14.10 -2.24
N THR A 91 5.22 -14.00 -3.31
CA THR A 91 6.67 -13.81 -3.26
C THR A 91 7.08 -12.73 -4.26
N THR A 92 7.59 -11.61 -3.75
CA THR A 92 8.10 -10.51 -4.58
C THR A 92 9.62 -10.56 -4.72
N GLU A 93 10.15 -9.92 -5.76
CA GLU A 93 11.59 -9.77 -5.99
C GLU A 93 12.28 -8.94 -4.89
N SER A 94 11.52 -8.03 -4.27
CA SER A 94 11.95 -7.22 -3.11
C SER A 94 12.07 -8.01 -1.81
N GLY A 95 11.70 -9.29 -1.79
CA GLY A 95 11.84 -10.17 -0.63
C GLY A 95 10.60 -10.29 0.26
N PHE A 96 9.50 -9.60 -0.05
CA PHE A 96 8.23 -9.79 0.67
C PHE A 96 7.67 -11.19 0.40
N LYS A 97 7.25 -11.87 1.46
CA LYS A 97 6.67 -13.22 1.39
C LYS A 97 5.45 -13.33 2.27
N LEU A 98 4.30 -13.67 1.67
CA LEU A 98 3.10 -14.07 2.41
C LEU A 98 2.93 -15.58 2.28
N LYS A 99 2.84 -16.28 3.42
CA LYS A 99 2.74 -17.74 3.47
C LYS A 99 1.44 -18.21 4.09
N VAL A 100 0.83 -19.24 3.50
CA VAL A 100 -0.29 -19.95 4.12
C VAL A 100 0.29 -21.13 4.91
N CYS A 101 0.29 -21.02 6.23
CA CYS A 101 0.81 -22.04 7.13
C CYS A 101 0.23 -21.90 8.54
N SER A 102 0.36 -22.94 9.37
CA SER A 102 -0.15 -22.94 10.75
C SER A 102 0.76 -22.21 11.76
N SER A 103 1.84 -21.56 11.31
CA SER A 103 2.72 -20.80 12.21
C SER A 103 2.16 -19.41 12.49
N ASN A 104 2.31 -18.90 13.70
CA ASN A 104 1.91 -17.54 14.07
C ASN A 104 3.05 -16.53 13.78
N LYS A 105 3.67 -16.62 12.61
CA LYS A 105 4.75 -15.70 12.23
C LYS A 105 4.19 -14.49 11.49
N GLU A 106 4.98 -13.43 11.45
CA GLU A 106 4.63 -12.29 10.61
C GLU A 106 4.52 -12.69 9.15
N ASN A 107 3.60 -12.03 8.43
CA ASN A 107 3.28 -12.29 7.04
C ASN A 107 2.84 -13.74 6.76
N THR A 108 2.04 -14.28 7.68
CA THR A 108 1.43 -15.61 7.51
C THR A 108 -0.09 -15.55 7.64
N LEU A 109 -0.76 -16.45 6.90
CA LEU A 109 -2.20 -16.68 6.93
C LEU A 109 -2.45 -18.10 7.39
N HIS A 110 -3.20 -18.26 8.48
CA HIS A 110 -3.46 -19.57 9.03
C HIS A 110 -4.57 -20.30 8.22
N PRO A 111 -4.32 -21.51 7.69
CA PRO A 111 -5.23 -22.14 6.72
C PRO A 111 -6.61 -22.54 7.28
N LYS A 112 -6.74 -22.75 8.61
CA LYS A 112 -8.02 -23.13 9.25
C LYS A 112 -8.81 -21.97 9.86
N THR A 113 -8.12 -21.00 10.47
CA THR A 113 -8.76 -19.83 11.07
C THR A 113 -8.91 -18.73 10.04
N LEU A 114 -8.12 -18.72 8.97
CA LEU A 114 -8.03 -17.65 7.98
C LEU A 114 -7.60 -16.30 8.57
N GLU A 115 -7.05 -16.35 9.78
CA GLU A 115 -6.49 -15.18 10.44
C GLU A 115 -5.03 -15.05 10.03
N GLY A 116 -4.60 -13.81 9.78
CA GLY A 116 -3.24 -13.50 9.41
C GLY A 116 -2.95 -12.01 9.58
N ALA A 117 -1.69 -11.69 9.82
CA ALA A 117 -1.23 -10.31 9.93
C ALA A 117 0.22 -10.19 9.47
N GLY A 118 0.60 -8.97 9.10
CA GLY A 118 2.00 -8.62 8.86
C GLY A 118 2.18 -7.17 8.42
N GLU A 119 3.41 -6.84 8.09
CA GLU A 119 3.77 -5.50 7.65
C GLU A 119 4.32 -5.46 6.21
N ILE A 120 4.09 -4.33 5.56
CA ILE A 120 4.67 -3.94 4.28
C ILE A 120 5.47 -2.66 4.52
N THR A 121 6.78 -2.74 4.37
CA THR A 121 7.68 -1.58 4.45
C THR A 121 7.90 -0.96 3.07
N ASN A 122 8.43 0.26 3.04
CA ASN A 122 8.91 0.87 1.81
C ASN A 122 9.90 -0.03 1.03
N ALA A 123 10.76 -0.81 1.71
CA ALA A 123 11.72 -1.73 1.11
C ALA A 123 11.06 -2.91 0.38
N HIS A 124 9.85 -3.29 0.78
CA HIS A 124 9.06 -4.31 0.08
C HIS A 124 8.49 -3.80 -1.26
N GLY A 125 8.50 -2.49 -1.51
CA GLY A 125 7.90 -1.86 -2.69
C GLY A 125 6.37 -1.86 -2.66
N HIS A 126 5.75 -1.35 -3.72
CA HIS A 126 4.29 -1.15 -3.76
C HIS A 126 3.47 -2.39 -4.13
N LYS A 127 4.09 -3.41 -4.73
CA LYS A 127 3.36 -4.58 -5.27
C LYS A 127 2.58 -5.34 -4.19
N PRO A 128 3.16 -5.71 -3.01
CA PRO A 128 2.40 -6.35 -1.94
C PRO A 128 1.20 -5.52 -1.49
N PHE A 129 1.37 -4.20 -1.41
CA PHE A 129 0.31 -3.27 -1.02
C PHE A 129 -0.84 -3.27 -2.03
N LEU A 130 -0.55 -3.16 -3.33
CA LEU A 130 -1.58 -3.22 -4.36
C LEU A 130 -2.31 -4.58 -4.39
N MET A 131 -1.63 -5.68 -4.07
CA MET A 131 -2.26 -7.00 -3.97
C MET A 131 -3.25 -7.07 -2.79
N MET A 132 -2.94 -6.45 -1.65
CA MET A 132 -3.85 -6.35 -0.52
C MET A 132 -5.06 -5.45 -0.82
N ILE A 133 -4.83 -4.31 -1.47
CA ILE A 133 -5.91 -3.41 -1.92
C ILE A 133 -6.83 -4.12 -2.93
N HIS A 134 -6.26 -4.86 -3.88
CA HIS A 134 -7.05 -5.64 -4.82
C HIS A 134 -7.86 -6.75 -4.12
N LEU A 135 -7.30 -7.40 -3.08
CA LEU A 135 -8.06 -8.35 -2.27
C LEU A 135 -9.22 -7.68 -1.52
N GLN A 136 -9.01 -6.49 -0.94
CA GLN A 136 -10.06 -5.68 -0.29
C GLN A 136 -11.20 -5.37 -1.27
N LYS A 137 -10.87 -4.84 -2.47
CA LYS A 137 -11.85 -4.53 -3.53
C LYS A 137 -12.62 -5.76 -3.98
N ARG A 138 -11.93 -6.86 -4.32
CA ARG A 138 -12.56 -8.09 -4.81
C ARG A 138 -13.48 -8.70 -3.76
N PHE A 139 -13.10 -8.62 -2.49
CA PHE A 139 -13.93 -9.12 -1.41
C PHE A 139 -15.22 -8.30 -1.31
N HIS A 140 -15.12 -6.97 -1.36
CA HIS A 140 -16.29 -6.10 -1.35
C HIS A 140 -17.25 -6.36 -2.53
N GLU A 141 -16.71 -6.59 -3.73
CA GLU A 141 -17.49 -6.87 -4.95
C GLU A 141 -18.16 -8.26 -4.94
N GLU A 142 -17.48 -9.30 -4.46
CA GLU A 142 -17.96 -10.69 -4.56
C GLU A 142 -18.70 -11.16 -3.30
N TRP A 143 -18.54 -10.47 -2.17
CA TRP A 143 -19.12 -10.82 -0.87
C TRP A 143 -19.93 -9.67 -0.27
N GLU A 144 -20.59 -8.85 -1.10
CA GLU A 144 -21.37 -7.66 -0.70
C GLU A 144 -22.37 -7.92 0.44
N SER A 145 -22.95 -9.13 0.51
CA SER A 145 -23.88 -9.54 1.57
C SER A 145 -23.25 -9.68 2.97
N VAL A 146 -21.93 -9.57 3.08
CA VAL A 146 -21.18 -9.72 4.32
C VAL A 146 -20.78 -8.35 4.85
N SER A 147 -21.33 -7.97 6.01
CA SER A 147 -21.18 -6.63 6.59
C SER A 147 -19.77 -6.25 7.07
N ASN A 148 -18.84 -7.20 7.13
CA ASN A 148 -17.53 -7.01 7.73
C ASN A 148 -16.44 -7.15 6.67
N GLU A 149 -15.43 -6.29 6.75
CA GLU A 149 -14.25 -6.33 5.88
C GLU A 149 -13.41 -7.59 6.18
N LEU A 150 -12.98 -8.27 5.10
CA LEU A 150 -12.03 -9.38 5.20
C LEU A 150 -10.61 -8.89 5.50
N VAL A 151 -10.22 -7.79 4.84
CA VAL A 151 -8.87 -7.23 4.88
C VAL A 151 -8.95 -5.84 5.49
N ASN A 152 -8.29 -5.65 6.62
CA ASN A 152 -8.05 -4.35 7.21
C ASN A 152 -6.60 -3.96 6.94
N ILE A 153 -6.40 -2.76 6.42
CA ILE A 153 -5.09 -2.21 6.10
C ILE A 153 -4.98 -0.90 6.86
N CYS A 154 -3.88 -0.66 7.55
CA CYS A 154 -3.65 0.60 8.25
C CYS A 154 -2.24 1.14 8.06
N ASP A 155 -2.13 2.46 8.14
CA ASP A 155 -0.84 3.15 8.15
C ASP A 155 -0.10 2.97 9.49
N ASP A 156 1.07 3.57 9.59
CA ASP A 156 1.93 3.61 10.78
C ASP A 156 1.27 4.30 12.00
N LYS A 157 0.24 5.12 11.76
CA LYS A 157 -0.55 5.82 12.78
C LYS A 157 -1.81 5.05 13.19
N GLY A 158 -2.07 3.90 12.57
CA GLY A 158 -3.26 3.08 12.81
C GLY A 158 -4.52 3.59 12.11
N SER A 159 -4.39 4.52 11.16
CA SER A 159 -5.51 4.97 10.32
C SER A 159 -5.84 3.91 9.27
N SER A 160 -7.10 3.52 9.17
CA SER A 160 -7.54 2.55 8.16
C SER A 160 -7.42 3.13 6.74
N ILE A 161 -6.85 2.33 5.84
CA ILE A 161 -6.76 2.58 4.42
C ILE A 161 -7.91 1.80 3.76
N ILE A 162 -8.93 2.54 3.33
CA ILE A 162 -10.12 2.00 2.68
C ILE A 162 -10.07 2.41 1.21
N TYR A 163 -9.98 1.41 0.33
CA TYR A 163 -10.00 1.65 -1.10
C TYR A 163 -11.41 1.99 -1.59
N SER A 164 -11.56 3.18 -2.18
CA SER A 164 -12.76 3.60 -2.92
C SER A 164 -12.46 3.79 -4.41
N GLU A 165 -11.40 4.52 -4.70
CA GLU A 165 -10.88 4.82 -6.03
C GLU A 165 -9.36 5.03 -5.95
N PHE A 166 -8.65 5.08 -7.07
CA PHE A 166 -7.19 5.18 -7.05
C PHE A 166 -6.64 6.41 -6.30
N SER A 167 -7.33 7.54 -6.36
CA SER A 167 -6.97 8.77 -5.63
C SER A 167 -6.96 8.57 -4.10
N SER A 168 -7.76 7.63 -3.57
CA SER A 168 -7.74 7.30 -2.14
C SER A 168 -6.38 6.77 -1.65
N LEU A 169 -5.52 6.34 -2.57
CA LEU A 169 -4.19 5.80 -2.26
C LEU A 169 -3.07 6.84 -2.32
N GLU A 170 -3.33 8.07 -2.77
CA GLU A 170 -2.30 9.10 -3.03
C GLU A 170 -1.43 9.41 -1.81
N ASN A 171 -2.07 9.64 -0.66
CA ASN A 171 -1.36 9.91 0.59
C ASN A 171 -0.48 8.73 1.03
N VAL A 172 -0.92 7.50 0.77
CA VAL A 172 -0.17 6.28 1.11
C VAL A 172 1.03 6.13 0.17
N ILE A 173 0.84 6.39 -1.12
CA ILE A 173 1.91 6.34 -2.12
C ILE A 173 3.01 7.35 -1.78
N GLU A 174 2.62 8.58 -1.44
CA GLU A 174 3.55 9.64 -1.05
C GLU A 174 4.29 9.31 0.25
N SER A 175 3.57 8.91 1.30
CA SER A 175 4.16 8.60 2.61
C SER A 175 5.09 7.40 2.58
N MET A 176 4.80 6.39 1.74
CA MET A 176 5.68 5.22 1.54
C MET A 176 6.86 5.51 0.62
N GLY A 177 6.89 6.68 -0.04
CA GLY A 177 7.91 7.04 -1.02
C GLY A 177 7.86 6.18 -2.28
N PHE A 178 6.68 5.65 -2.64
CA PHE A 178 6.52 4.85 -3.85
C PHE A 178 6.49 5.73 -5.11
N ASN A 179 7.01 5.20 -6.23
CA ASN A 179 6.92 5.89 -7.51
C ASN A 179 5.47 5.88 -8.02
N TYR A 180 4.80 7.04 -8.00
CA TYR A 180 3.40 7.16 -8.39
C TYR A 180 3.09 6.57 -9.78
N SER A 181 3.95 6.81 -10.77
CA SER A 181 3.74 6.33 -12.14
C SER A 181 3.81 4.80 -12.23
N GLU A 182 4.74 4.18 -11.52
CA GLU A 182 4.86 2.72 -11.45
C GLU A 182 3.67 2.11 -10.70
N VAL A 183 3.29 2.70 -9.56
CA VAL A 183 2.13 2.26 -8.78
C VAL A 183 0.86 2.33 -9.63
N ARG A 184 0.66 3.43 -10.36
CA ARG A 184 -0.51 3.62 -11.22
C ARG A 184 -0.55 2.61 -12.36
N SER A 185 0.59 2.36 -13.01
CA SER A 185 0.68 1.35 -14.08
C SER A 185 0.34 -0.05 -13.56
N ASP A 186 0.87 -0.44 -12.41
CA ASP A 186 0.59 -1.74 -11.79
C ASP A 186 -0.86 -1.83 -11.27
N ALA A 187 -1.41 -0.73 -10.75
CA ALA A 187 -2.81 -0.64 -10.33
C ALA A 187 -3.76 -0.83 -11.52
N ALA A 188 -3.42 -0.33 -12.70
CA ALA A 188 -4.20 -0.53 -13.91
C ALA A 188 -4.28 -2.01 -14.31
N LYS A 189 -3.17 -2.75 -14.20
CA LYS A 189 -3.12 -4.21 -14.44
C LYS A 189 -4.04 -5.00 -13.51
N LEU A 190 -4.36 -4.45 -12.34
CA LEU A 190 -5.29 -5.02 -11.36
C LEU A 190 -6.71 -4.48 -11.44
N ASN A 191 -7.03 -3.61 -12.42
CA ASN A 191 -8.30 -2.90 -12.53
C ASN A 191 -8.64 -2.06 -11.28
N LEU A 192 -7.61 -1.48 -10.64
CA LEU A 192 -7.74 -0.49 -9.56
C LEU A 192 -7.74 0.95 -10.10
N THR A 193 -7.37 1.15 -11.36
CA THR A 193 -7.52 2.42 -12.05
C THR A 193 -7.75 2.13 -13.53
N THR A 194 -8.29 3.10 -14.26
CA THR A 194 -8.29 3.06 -15.72
C THR A 194 -6.89 3.27 -16.25
N GLU A 195 -6.55 2.56 -17.33
CA GLU A 195 -5.37 2.87 -18.13
C GLU A 195 -5.52 4.28 -18.70
N ILE A 196 -4.50 5.11 -18.52
CA ILE A 196 -4.40 6.35 -19.26
C ILE A 196 -3.89 5.97 -20.65
N PHE A 197 -4.76 6.07 -21.66
CA PHE A 197 -4.31 5.96 -23.05
C PHE A 197 -3.30 7.08 -23.31
N ASP A 198 -2.05 6.69 -23.57
CA ASP A 198 -1.03 7.64 -24.00
C ASP A 198 -1.29 8.03 -25.46
N TRP A 199 -2.05 9.10 -25.65
CA TRP A 199 -2.31 9.68 -26.97
C TRP A 199 -1.04 10.24 -27.64
N GLN A 200 0.09 10.40 -26.93
CA GLN A 200 1.34 10.88 -27.52
C GLN A 200 2.14 9.76 -28.23
N GLY A 201 1.82 8.49 -27.96
CA GLY A 201 2.37 7.33 -28.67
C GLY A 201 1.55 6.90 -29.89
N ALA A 202 0.38 7.51 -30.12
CA ALA A 202 -0.38 7.32 -31.34
C ALA A 202 0.29 8.13 -32.46
N ASN A 203 1.34 7.57 -33.03
CA ASN A 203 1.90 8.03 -34.30
C ASN A 203 0.85 7.75 -35.38
N THR A 204 -0.12 8.65 -35.50
CA THR A 204 -1.11 8.59 -36.58
C THR A 204 -0.36 8.94 -37.87
N ASP A 205 0.03 7.92 -38.62
CA ASP A 205 0.47 8.00 -40.02
C ASP A 205 -0.68 8.40 -40.97
N ILE A 206 -1.66 9.17 -40.48
CA ILE A 206 -2.79 9.63 -41.26
C ILE A 206 -2.59 11.14 -41.44
N GLU A 207 -2.09 11.52 -42.62
CA GLU A 207 -2.23 12.89 -43.12
C GLU A 207 -3.71 13.29 -43.01
N ASP A 208 -3.95 14.40 -42.31
CA ASP A 208 -5.24 15.07 -42.27
C ASP A 208 -5.68 15.46 -43.69
N CYS A 209 -6.45 14.60 -44.35
CA CYS A 209 -7.21 14.95 -45.54
C CYS A 209 -8.44 15.77 -45.13
N TYR A 210 -8.28 17.08 -45.01
CA TYR A 210 -9.42 18.02 -45.07
C TYR A 210 -9.88 18.13 -46.54
N PHE A 211 -11.09 17.65 -46.83
CA PHE A 211 -11.87 18.00 -48.03
C PHE A 211 -13.22 18.55 -47.60
#